data_AF-A0AAN8EZW9-F1
#
_entry.id   AF-A0AAN8EZW9-F1
#
_cell.length_a   1.000
_cell.length_b   1.000
_cell.length_c   1.000
_cell.angle_alpha   90.00
_cell.angle_beta   90.00
_cell.angle_gamma   90.00
#
_symmetry.space_group_name_H-M   'P 1'
#
loop_
_entity.id
_entity.type
_entity.pdbx_description
1 polymer ?
#
loop_
_entity_poly.entity_id
_entity_poly.type
_entity_poly.pdbx_seq_one_letter_code
_entity_poly.pdbx_strand_id
1 'polypeptide(L)'
;MNVANSSAMGIVTLLYYLGTVFLATLLGIFLVLMIHPGDPRLSSGAAAVEPQKLSAVDTILDLIRNMFPENIVVASFERSQTIQRKSVIIMENATEFEITRDVSRQRGINII
;
A
#
# COMPACT_ATOMS: atom_id res chain seq x y z
N MET A 1 -21.14 27.67 7.83
CA MET A 1 -19.73 27.22 7.63
C MET A 1 -19.26 27.80 6.31
N ASN A 2 -18.34 28.77 6.35
CA ASN A 2 -17.80 29.41 5.14
C ASN A 2 -16.61 28.60 4.62
N VAL A 3 -16.42 28.57 3.30
CA VAL A 3 -15.29 27.87 2.66
C VAL A 3 -13.94 28.30 3.20
N ALA A 4 -13.78 29.58 3.54
CA ALA A 4 -12.56 30.14 4.13
C ALA A 4 -12.23 29.59 5.53
N ASN A 5 -13.26 29.33 6.35
CA ASN A 5 -13.06 28.75 7.68
C ASN A 5 -12.77 27.25 7.58
N SER A 6 -13.39 26.56 6.62
CA SER A 6 -13.14 25.14 6.36
C SER A 6 -11.73 24.88 5.84
N SER A 7 -11.21 25.74 4.95
CA SER A 7 -9.85 25.61 4.44
C SER A 7 -8.79 25.90 5.51
N ALA A 8 -9.02 26.89 6.36
CA ALA A 8 -8.12 27.20 7.48
C ALA A 8 -8.04 26.03 8.48
N MET A 9 -9.18 25.45 8.86
CA MET A 9 -9.21 24.27 9.73
C MET A 9 -8.52 23.07 9.07
N GLY A 10 -8.81 22.79 7.79
CA GLY A 10 -8.21 21.67 7.06
C GLY A 10 -6.69 21.76 6.97
N ILE A 11 -6.14 22.95 6.71
CA ILE A 11 -4.68 23.15 6.62
C ILE A 11 -4.02 22.93 7.98
N VAL A 12 -4.60 23.47 9.06
CA VAL A 12 -4.05 23.27 10.42
C VAL A 12 -4.07 21.78 10.79
N THR A 13 -5.17 21.08 10.51
CA THR A 13 -5.29 19.64 10.76
C THR A 13 -4.29 18.83 9.95
N LEU A 14 -4.11 19.15 8.66
CA LEU A 14 -3.15 18.46 7.79
C LEU A 14 -1.72 18.66 8.27
N LEU A 15 -1.33 19.90 8.61
CA LEU A 15 -0.01 20.22 9.13
C LEU A 15 0.27 19.51 10.45
N TYR A 16 -0.71 19.47 11.35
CA TYR A 16 -0.60 18.75 12.61
C TYR A 16 -0.39 17.25 12.39
N TYR A 17 -1.18 16.64 11.50
CA TYR A 17 -1.05 15.21 11.20
C TYR A 17 0.31 14.86 10.56
N LEU A 18 0.72 15.62 9.55
CA LEU A 18 2.02 15.40 8.89
C LEU A 18 3.18 15.62 9.84
N GLY A 19 3.15 16.67 10.65
CA GLY A 19 4.18 16.97 11.63
C GLY A 19 4.32 15.89 12.69
N THR A 20 3.20 15.39 13.23
CA THR A 20 3.20 14.33 14.24
C THR A 20 3.65 12.98 13.69
N VAL A 21 3.23 12.60 12.47
CA VAL A 21 3.72 11.37 11.78
C VAL A 21 5.23 11.44 11.56
N PHE A 22 5.74 12.58 11.14
CA PHE A 22 7.18 12.78 10.93
C PHE A 22 7.97 12.60 12.23
N LEU A 23 7.54 13.27 13.31
CA LEU A 23 8.18 13.18 14.62
C LEU A 23 8.13 11.75 15.19
N ALA A 24 6.97 11.08 15.06
CA ALA A 24 6.79 9.69 15.49
C ALA A 24 7.69 8.72 14.72
N THR A 25 7.88 8.94 13.41
CA THR A 25 8.75 8.10 12.58
C THR A 25 10.21 8.23 12.99
N LEU A 26 10.68 9.45 13.27
CA LEU A 26 12.05 9.67 13.78
C LEU A 26 12.26 8.98 15.13
N LEU A 27 11.29 9.11 16.05
CA LEU A 27 11.33 8.45 17.35
C LEU A 27 11.33 6.92 17.21
N GLY A 28 10.51 6.38 16.31
CA GLY A 28 10.45 4.95 16.01
C GLY A 28 11.77 4.40 15.48
N ILE A 29 12.40 5.08 14.52
CA ILE A 29 13.71 4.69 13.98
C ILE A 29 14.78 4.72 15.07
N PHE A 30 14.82 5.80 15.87
CA PHE A 30 15.77 5.93 16.96
C PHE A 30 15.63 4.79 17.99
N LEU A 31 14.40 4.46 18.37
CA LEU A 31 14.13 3.41 19.35
C LEU A 31 14.51 2.02 18.85
N VAL A 32 14.22 1.71 17.59
CA VAL A 32 14.61 0.44 16.94
C VAL A 32 16.13 0.31 16.90
N LEU A 33 16.84 1.38 16.55
CA LEU A 33 18.32 1.39 16.54
C LEU A 33 18.94 1.39 17.94
N MET A 34 18.23 1.81 18.98
CA MET A 34 18.75 1.72 20.35
C MET A 34 18.56 0.31 20.93
N ILE A 35 17.34 -0.21 20.84
CA ILE A 35 16.97 -1.47 21.50
C ILE A 35 17.42 -2.68 20.66
N HIS A 36 17.59 -2.52 19.34
CA HIS A 36 17.86 -3.61 18.39
C HIS A 36 16.93 -4.81 18.59
N PRO A 37 15.60 -4.63 18.41
CA PRO A 37 14.67 -5.74 18.58
C PRO A 37 14.84 -6.78 17.47
N GLY A 38 15.02 -8.05 17.87
CA GLY A 38 15.12 -9.21 16.98
C GLY A 38 16.48 -9.91 17.06
N ASP A 39 16.48 -11.24 17.14
CA ASP A 39 17.71 -12.04 17.12
C ASP A 39 17.97 -12.54 15.68
N PRO A 40 19.04 -12.06 15.01
CA PRO A 40 19.37 -12.48 13.65
C PRO A 40 19.70 -13.98 13.54
N ARG A 41 19.93 -14.69 14.66
CA ARG A 41 20.30 -16.10 14.70
C ARG A 41 19.11 -17.06 14.65
N LEU A 42 17.87 -16.57 14.84
CA LEU A 42 16.64 -17.38 14.74
C LEU A 42 15.98 -17.33 13.34
N SER A 43 16.47 -16.50 12.43
CA SER A 43 15.90 -16.35 11.08
C SER A 43 16.23 -17.51 10.12
N SER A 44 17.18 -18.38 10.45
CA SER A 44 17.69 -19.44 9.57
C SER A 44 16.73 -20.61 9.32
N GLY A 45 15.55 -20.62 9.95
CA GLY A 45 14.52 -21.65 9.77
C GLY A 45 13.17 -21.15 9.24
N ALA A 46 13.00 -19.84 9.07
CA ALA A 46 11.76 -19.31 8.49
C ALA A 46 11.82 -19.51 6.97
N ALA A 47 10.94 -20.38 6.44
CA ALA A 47 10.72 -20.47 5.01
C ALA A 47 10.43 -19.06 4.49
N ALA A 48 11.35 -18.52 3.68
CA ALA A 48 11.16 -17.24 3.02
C ALA A 48 9.96 -17.40 2.08
N VAL A 49 8.78 -17.02 2.57
CA VAL A 49 7.61 -16.82 1.72
C VAL A 49 8.06 -15.82 0.67
N GLU A 50 8.14 -16.24 -0.59
CA GLU A 50 8.54 -15.37 -1.70
C GLU A 50 7.63 -14.14 -1.62
N PRO A 51 8.17 -12.96 -1.26
CA PRO A 51 7.33 -11.79 -1.09
C PRO A 51 6.74 -11.48 -2.45
N GLN A 52 5.41 -11.47 -2.53
CA GLN A 52 4.72 -10.97 -3.71
C GLN A 52 5.32 -9.59 -3.99
N LYS A 53 5.96 -9.43 -5.15
CA LYS A 53 6.67 -8.20 -5.53
C LYS A 53 5.63 -7.10 -5.74
N LEU A 54 5.18 -6.46 -4.67
CA LEU A 54 4.32 -5.29 -4.74
C LEU A 54 5.17 -4.11 -5.20
N SER A 55 4.73 -3.45 -6.27
CA SER A 55 5.36 -2.21 -6.73
C SER A 55 4.82 -1.06 -5.88
N ALA A 56 5.73 -0.24 -5.33
CA ALA A 56 5.35 0.94 -4.58
C ALA A 56 4.54 1.93 -5.43
N VAL A 57 4.87 2.04 -6.73
CA VAL A 57 4.14 2.90 -7.68
C VAL A 57 2.72 2.39 -7.90
N ASP A 58 2.55 1.08 -8.09
CA ASP A 58 1.22 0.47 -8.28
C ASP A 58 0.37 0.70 -7.02
N THR A 59 0.97 0.61 -5.83
CA THR A 59 0.29 0.87 -4.55
C THR A 59 -0.16 2.32 -4.40
N ILE A 60 0.65 3.30 -4.81
CA ILE A 60 0.29 4.73 -4.78
C ILE A 60 -0.81 5.03 -5.82
N LEU A 61 -0.73 4.42 -7.00
CA LEU A 61 -1.78 4.57 -8.03
C LEU A 61 -3.10 3.93 -7.58
N ASP A 62 -3.05 2.80 -6.89
CA ASP A 62 -4.20 2.17 -6.27
C ASP A 62 -4.80 3.07 -5.18
N LEU A 63 -3.97 3.73 -4.36
CA LEU A 63 -4.43 4.71 -3.37
C LEU A 63 -5.21 5.86 -4.02
N ILE A 64 -4.63 6.49 -5.06
CA ILE A 64 -5.28 7.60 -5.78
C ILE A 64 -6.59 7.14 -6.42
N ARG A 65 -6.62 5.96 -7.03
CA ARG A 65 -7.83 5.39 -7.64
C ARG A 65 -8.92 5.14 -6.61
N ASN A 66 -8.54 4.69 -5.42
CA ASN A 66 -9.48 4.44 -4.33
C ASN A 66 -9.99 5.74 -3.68
N MET A 67 -9.24 6.84 -3.68
CA MET A 67 -9.74 8.16 -3.26
C MET A 67 -10.87 8.71 -4.16
N PHE A 68 -10.91 8.28 -5.42
CA PHE A 68 -11.92 8.70 -6.40
C PHE A 68 -12.61 7.47 -7.01
N PRO A 69 -13.47 6.76 -6.25
CA PRO A 69 -14.08 5.53 -6.71
C PRO A 69 -15.05 5.81 -7.87
N GLU A 70 -15.02 4.94 -8.88
CA GLU A 70 -15.97 4.98 -10.01
C GLU A 70 -17.42 4.71 -9.59
N ASN A 71 -17.62 4.06 -8.43
CA ASN A 71 -18.93 3.78 -7.87
C ASN A 71 -18.88 3.71 -6.33
N ILE A 72 -19.67 4.58 -5.67
CA ILE A 72 -19.74 4.70 -4.20
C ILE A 72 -20.39 3.48 -3.54
N VAL A 73 -21.42 2.90 -4.17
CA VAL A 73 -22.12 1.72 -3.65
C VAL A 73 -21.18 0.52 -3.65
N VAL A 74 -20.43 0.34 -4.73
CA VAL A 74 -19.42 -0.73 -4.83
C VAL A 74 -18.27 -0.48 -3.86
N ALA A 75 -17.78 0.76 -3.74
CA ALA A 75 -16.70 1.13 -2.82
C ALA A 75 -17.01 0.78 -1.35
N SER A 76 -18.29 0.69 -0.99
CA SER A 76 -18.71 0.27 0.35
C SER A 76 -18.40 -1.20 0.66
N PHE A 77 -18.22 -2.04 -0.36
CA PHE A 77 -18.01 -3.49 -0.22
C PHE A 77 -16.75 -4.02 -0.91
N GLU A 78 -16.15 -3.24 -1.83
CA GLU A 78 -15.01 -3.64 -2.63
C GLU A 78 -14.00 -2.49 -2.81
N ARG A 79 -12.72 -2.83 -2.92
CA ARG A 79 -11.61 -1.89 -3.20
C ARG A 79 -10.87 -2.27 -4.48
N SER A 80 -10.30 -1.29 -5.17
CA SER A 80 -9.47 -1.54 -6.36
C SER A 80 -8.03 -1.83 -5.96
N GLN A 81 -7.42 -2.87 -6.53
CA GLN A 81 -6.02 -3.20 -6.32
C GLN A 81 -5.37 -3.80 -7.58
N THR A 82 -4.14 -3.40 -7.86
CA THR A 82 -3.31 -3.97 -8.92
C THR A 82 -2.76 -5.33 -8.47
N ILE A 83 -2.99 -6.36 -9.29
CA ILE A 83 -2.53 -7.73 -9.05
C ILE A 83 -1.60 -8.13 -10.19
N GLN A 84 -0.47 -8.74 -9.83
CA GLN A 84 0.43 -9.35 -10.80
C GLN A 84 -0.01 -10.77 -11.08
N ARG A 85 -0.40 -11.02 -12.34
CA ARG A 85 -0.70 -12.37 -12.83
C ARG A 85 0.51 -12.88 -13.59
N LYS A 86 1.10 -13.98 -13.12
CA LYS A 86 2.12 -14.74 -13.87
C LYS A 86 1.35 -15.66 -14.84
N SER A 87 1.43 -15.42 -16.14
CA SER A 87 0.94 -16.35 -17.18
C SER A 87 2.11 -17.10 -17.80
N VAL A 88 1.97 -18.42 -17.92
CA VAL A 88 2.94 -19.26 -18.64
C VAL A 88 2.58 -19.21 -20.12
N ILE A 89 3.46 -18.65 -20.94
CA ILE A 89 3.36 -18.80 -22.38
C ILE A 89 4.17 -20.04 -22.75
N ILE A 90 3.53 -21.00 -23.40
CA ILE A 90 4.22 -22.17 -23.97
C ILE A 90 4.58 -21.79 -25.41
N MET A 91 5.86 -21.54 -25.67
CA MET A 91 6.39 -21.44 -27.02
C MET A 91 7.04 -22.78 -27.40
N GLU A 92 7.06 -23.10 -28.68
CA GLU A 92 7.69 -24.32 -29.21
C GLU A 92 9.18 -24.34 -28.76
N ASN A 93 9.51 -25.19 -27.77
CA ASN A 93 10.80 -25.33 -27.06
C ASN A 93 11.16 -24.37 -25.90
N ALA A 94 10.28 -23.48 -25.43
CA ALA A 94 10.55 -22.70 -24.21
C ALA A 94 9.29 -22.31 -23.44
N THR A 95 9.34 -22.41 -22.10
CA THR A 95 8.35 -21.80 -21.20
C THR A 95 8.87 -20.45 -20.75
N GLU A 96 8.24 -19.37 -21.22
CA GLU A 96 8.49 -18.01 -20.74
C GLU A 96 7.36 -17.56 -19.81
N PHE A 97 7.72 -16.88 -18.73
CA PHE A 97 6.75 -16.32 -17.78
C PHE A 97 6.48 -14.87 -18.15
N GLU A 98 5.28 -14.58 -18.64
CA GLU A 98 4.82 -13.21 -18.82
C GLU A 98 4.15 -12.71 -17.54
N ILE A 99 4.57 -11.54 -17.08
CA ILE A 99 3.99 -10.89 -15.89
C ILE A 99 3.05 -9.80 -16.40
N THR A 100 1.75 -10.09 -16.41
CA THR A 100 0.71 -9.10 -16.73
C THR A 100 0.25 -8.42 -15.45
N ARG A 101 0.13 -7.08 -15.50
CA ARG A 101 -0.45 -6.27 -14.42
C ARG A 101 -1.90 -6.00 -14.77
N ASP A 102 -2.82 -6.42 -13.91
CA ASP A 102 -4.25 -6.20 -14.10
C ASP A 102 -4.85 -5.61 -12.82
N VAL A 103 -5.91 -4.83 -12.95
CA VAL A 103 -6.57 -4.20 -11.82
C VAL A 103 -7.82 -5.00 -11.52
N SER A 104 -7.81 -5.66 -10.36
CA SER A 104 -8.95 -6.42 -9.89
C SER A 104 -9.60 -5.72 -8.72
N ARG A 105 -10.92 -5.86 -8.61
CA ARG A 105 -11.63 -5.53 -7.37
C ARG A 105 -11.41 -6.65 -6.37
N GLN A 106 -11.05 -6.28 -5.14
CA GLN A 106 -10.97 -7.19 -4.01
C GLN A 106 -12.14 -6.93 -3.05
N ARG A 107 -12.66 -8.00 -2.44
CA ARG A 107 -13.68 -7.89 -1.40
C ARG A 107 -13.13 -7.14 -0.18
N GLY A 108 -13.85 -6.13 0.28
CA GLY A 108 -13.49 -5.28 1.42
C GLY A 108 -13.86 -3.81 1.17
N ILE A 109 -14.30 -3.11 2.22
CA ILE A 109 -14.67 -1.69 2.13
C ILE A 109 -13.47 -0.81 1.78
N ASN A 110 -13.68 0.14 0.87
CA ASN A 110 -12.75 1.19 0.54
C ASN A 110 -12.91 2.36 1.54
N ILE A 111 -12.14 2.35 2.63
CA ILE A 111 -12.18 3.38 3.70
C ILE A 111 -11.24 4.56 3.38
N ILE A 112 -10.57 4.51 2.23
CA ILE A 112 -9.49 5.40 1.86
C ILE A 112 -10.02 6.65 1.14
#